data_AF-A0A8J9X2H6-F1
#
_entry.id   AF-A0A8J9X2H6-F1
#
_cell.length_a   1.000
_cell.length_b   1.000
_cell.length_c   1.000
_cell.angle_alpha   90.00
_cell.angle_beta   90.00
_cell.angle_gamma   90.00
#
_symmetry.space_group_name_H-M   'P 1'
#
loop_
_entity.id
_entity.type
_entity.pdbx_description
1 polymer ?
#
loop_
_entity_poly.entity_id
_entity_poly.type
_entity_poly.pdbx_seq_one_letter_code
_entity_poly.pdbx_strand_id
1 'polypeptide(L)'
;MGRGGGTNQHAGNLWYRALLQHYRLAYTQAPKFDKAQLARNLTNYIRLCGGRFLQKGTLAQPPGAVSVHRHGNGGDCYYEVGDVRARLKVTQVLREEPPNTRKRRRTRTEEETTNAPLTAAAMFEQHQQQSSAQKR
;
A
#
# COMPACT_ATOMS: atom_id res chain seq x y z
N MET A 1 -5.16 15.51 -4.11
CA MET A 1 -5.74 14.54 -5.08
C MET A 1 -6.73 13.64 -4.37
N GLY A 2 -7.98 13.68 -4.83
CA GLY A 2 -9.17 13.31 -4.06
C GLY A 2 -9.30 11.83 -3.70
N ARG A 3 -9.88 11.59 -2.52
CA ARG A 3 -10.34 10.30 -2.00
C ARG A 3 -11.81 10.05 -2.39
N GLY A 4 -12.21 10.44 -3.60
CA GLY A 4 -13.58 10.27 -4.11
C GLY A 4 -13.80 8.89 -4.74
N GLY A 5 -14.97 8.29 -4.54
CA GLY A 5 -15.32 6.96 -5.04
C GLY A 5 -15.20 6.79 -6.56
N GLY A 6 -15.64 7.79 -7.34
CA GLY A 6 -15.66 7.71 -8.81
C GLY A 6 -14.28 7.75 -9.47
N THR A 7 -13.32 8.52 -8.94
CA THR A 7 -11.96 8.59 -9.51
C THR A 7 -11.17 7.32 -9.25
N ASN A 8 -11.40 6.63 -8.13
CA ASN A 8 -10.64 5.43 -7.76
C ASN A 8 -10.88 4.23 -8.68
N GLN A 9 -12.03 4.14 -9.34
CA GLN A 9 -12.39 3.02 -10.21
C GLN A 9 -11.98 3.19 -11.68
N HIS A 10 -11.43 4.35 -12.05
CA HIS A 10 -10.95 4.57 -13.42
C HIS A 10 -9.84 3.57 -13.79
N ALA A 11 -9.91 2.97 -14.98
CA ALA A 11 -8.96 1.94 -15.43
C ALA A 11 -7.49 2.36 -15.25
N GLY A 12 -7.14 3.60 -15.60
CA GLY A 12 -5.78 4.13 -15.40
C GLY A 12 -5.35 4.18 -13.92
N ASN A 13 -6.28 4.44 -12.99
CA ASN A 13 -5.97 4.46 -11.56
C ASN A 13 -5.89 3.04 -10.97
N LEU A 14 -6.63 2.07 -11.52
CA LEU A 14 -6.50 0.66 -11.17
C LEU A 14 -5.14 0.10 -11.62
N TRP A 15 -4.78 0.32 -12.89
CA TRP A 15 -3.48 -0.06 -13.44
C TRP A 15 -2.33 0.57 -12.66
N TYR A 16 -2.42 1.88 -12.40
CA TYR A 16 -1.45 2.62 -11.59
C TYR A 16 -1.23 1.99 -10.20
N ARG A 17 -2.31 1.60 -9.50
CA ARG A 17 -2.21 0.96 -8.18
C ARG A 17 -1.61 -0.44 -8.26
N ALA A 18 -2.01 -1.23 -9.26
CA ALA A 18 -1.46 -2.57 -9.48
C ALA A 18 0.05 -2.51 -9.73
N LEU A 19 0.49 -1.60 -10.62
CA LEU A 19 1.89 -1.35 -10.91
C LEU A 19 2.67 -1.03 -9.61
N LEU A 20 2.22 -0.05 -8.83
CA LEU A 20 2.92 0.35 -7.61
C LEU A 20 2.92 -0.75 -6.53
N GLN A 21 1.89 -1.59 -6.49
CA GLN A 21 1.85 -2.72 -5.58
C GLN A 21 2.97 -3.74 -5.88
N HIS A 22 3.30 -3.97 -7.15
CA HIS A 22 4.41 -4.85 -7.53
C HIS A 22 5.78 -4.31 -7.05
N TYR A 23 6.00 -2.99 -7.11
CA TYR A 23 7.26 -2.37 -6.69
C TYR A 23 7.32 -2.02 -5.20
N ARG A 24 6.25 -2.27 -4.44
CA ARG A 24 6.17 -1.90 -3.02
C ARG A 24 7.25 -2.57 -2.19
N LEU A 25 7.47 -3.87 -2.37
CA LEU A 25 8.46 -4.63 -1.60
C LEU A 25 9.87 -4.06 -1.81
N ALA A 26 10.24 -3.83 -3.09
CA ALA A 26 11.50 -3.23 -3.46
C ALA A 26 11.67 -1.83 -2.84
N TYR A 27 10.62 -1.00 -2.84
CA TYR A 27 10.66 0.33 -2.23
C TYR A 27 10.83 0.27 -0.70
N THR A 28 10.20 -0.69 -0.02
CA THR A 28 10.30 -0.84 1.43
C THR A 28 11.71 -1.26 1.85
N GLN A 29 12.31 -2.21 1.13
CA GLN A 29 13.63 -2.77 1.40
C GLN A 29 14.78 -1.86 0.95
N ALA A 30 14.55 -0.97 -0.01
CA ALA A 30 15.57 -0.07 -0.54
C ALA A 30 16.14 0.91 0.50
N PRO A 31 17.40 1.36 0.37
CA PRO A 31 17.96 2.47 1.15
C PRO A 31 17.34 3.82 0.74
N LYS A 32 17.55 4.87 1.56
CA LYS A 32 16.92 6.19 1.40
C LYS A 32 17.16 6.81 0.01
N PHE A 33 18.37 6.68 -0.53
CA PHE A 33 18.73 7.20 -1.85
C PHE A 33 17.95 6.49 -2.96
N ASP A 34 17.91 5.17 -2.93
CA ASP A 34 17.24 4.35 -3.93
C ASP A 34 15.72 4.53 -3.91
N LYS A 35 15.11 4.82 -2.75
CA LYS A 35 13.69 5.18 -2.68
C LYS A 35 13.36 6.40 -3.54
N ALA A 36 14.23 7.40 -3.53
CA ALA A 36 14.04 8.60 -4.34
C ALA A 36 14.19 8.30 -5.83
N GLN A 37 15.18 7.49 -6.21
CA GLN A 37 15.39 7.08 -7.60
C GLN A 37 14.26 6.20 -8.12
N LEU A 38 13.83 5.21 -7.34
CA LEU A 38 12.72 4.32 -7.68
C LEU A 38 11.42 5.11 -7.90
N ALA A 39 11.13 6.09 -7.04
CA ALA A 39 9.96 6.94 -7.21
C ALA A 39 10.04 7.80 -8.49
N ARG A 40 11.22 8.32 -8.83
CA ARG A 40 11.46 9.06 -10.09
C ARG A 40 11.23 8.16 -11.30
N ASN A 41 11.85 6.98 -11.30
CA ASN A 41 11.78 6.02 -12.40
C ASN A 41 10.34 5.56 -12.65
N LEU A 42 9.59 5.23 -11.59
CA LEU A 42 8.18 4.85 -11.69
C LEU A 42 7.32 5.99 -12.23
N THR A 43 7.57 7.24 -11.81
CA THR A 43 6.84 8.40 -12.33
C THR A 43 7.08 8.58 -13.84
N ASN A 44 8.33 8.44 -14.28
CA ASN A 44 8.69 8.54 -15.70
C ASN A 44 8.10 7.39 -16.51
N TYR A 45 8.16 6.16 -16.00
CA TYR A 45 7.58 4.99 -16.65
C TYR A 45 6.07 5.14 -16.85
N ILE A 46 5.34 5.61 -15.84
CA ILE A 46 3.89 5.86 -15.95
C ILE A 46 3.59 6.84 -17.09
N ARG A 47 4.38 7.92 -17.21
CA ARG A 47 4.21 8.89 -18.30
C ARG A 47 4.56 8.33 -19.67
N LEU A 48 5.62 7.52 -19.75
CA LEU A 48 6.01 6.84 -20.99
C LEU A 48 4.89 5.90 -21.48
N CYS A 49 4.17 5.26 -20.56
CA CYS A 49 2.97 4.48 -20.86
C CYS A 49 1.71 5.33 -21.18
N GLY A 50 1.85 6.64 -21.34
CA GLY A 50 0.72 7.56 -21.61
C GLY A 50 -0.10 7.93 -20.37
N GLY A 51 0.33 7.54 -19.17
CA GLY A 51 -0.34 7.85 -17.92
C GLY A 51 -0.14 9.32 -17.50
N ARG A 52 -1.22 9.95 -17.02
CA ARG A 52 -1.20 11.38 -16.66
C ARG A 52 -1.61 11.60 -15.21
N PHE A 53 -0.89 12.49 -14.54
CA PHE A 53 -1.17 12.85 -13.15
C PHE A 53 -2.06 14.10 -13.14
N LEU A 54 -3.35 13.90 -12.94
CA LEU A 54 -4.34 14.98 -13.00
C LEU A 54 -4.79 15.41 -11.61
N GLN A 55 -4.89 16.72 -11.39
CA GLN A 55 -5.44 17.33 -10.19
C GLN A 55 -6.68 18.13 -10.57
N LYS A 56 -7.78 17.90 -9.84
CA LYS A 56 -9.01 18.69 -9.98
C LYS A 56 -8.74 20.12 -9.52
N GLY A 57 -9.17 21.09 -10.33
CA GLY A 57 -9.16 22.52 -10.06
C GLY A 57 -10.50 23.15 -10.41
N THR A 58 -10.60 24.44 -10.12
CA THR A 58 -11.65 25.32 -10.63
C THR A 58 -11.07 26.19 -11.74
N LEU A 59 -11.92 26.73 -12.62
CA LEU A 59 -11.50 27.55 -13.78
C LEU A 59 -10.69 28.82 -13.41
N ALA A 60 -10.58 29.16 -12.12
CA ALA A 60 -9.57 30.08 -11.60
C ALA A 60 -8.18 29.46 -11.78
N GLN A 61 -7.59 29.68 -12.95
CA GLN A 61 -6.29 29.15 -13.37
C GLN A 61 -5.22 29.40 -12.30
N PRO A 62 -4.52 28.37 -11.80
CA PRO A 62 -3.22 28.59 -11.19
C PRO A 62 -2.24 29.00 -12.31
N PRO A 63 -1.46 30.07 -12.14
CA PRO A 63 -0.44 30.46 -13.12
C PRO A 63 0.54 29.29 -13.32
N GLY A 64 0.65 28.82 -14.57
CA GLY A 64 1.55 27.70 -14.96
C GLY A 64 0.87 26.36 -15.30
N ALA A 65 -0.46 26.29 -15.42
CA ALA A 65 -1.13 25.07 -15.89
C ALA A 65 -0.98 24.88 -17.42
N VAL A 66 -0.20 23.87 -17.84
CA VAL A 66 0.14 23.60 -19.25
C VAL A 66 -0.99 22.92 -20.04
N SER A 67 -1.93 22.24 -19.37
CA SER A 67 -3.04 21.56 -20.07
C SER A 67 -4.26 21.39 -19.17
N VAL A 68 -5.42 21.85 -19.64
CA VAL A 68 -6.70 21.77 -18.93
C VAL A 68 -7.59 20.74 -19.61
N HIS A 69 -8.01 19.73 -18.86
CA HIS A 69 -8.96 18.71 -19.28
C HIS A 69 -10.30 19.06 -18.65
N ARG A 70 -11.23 19.56 -19.48
CA ARG A 70 -12.61 19.81 -19.04
C ARG A 70 -13.36 18.48 -19.07
N HIS A 71 -13.99 18.13 -17.95
CA HIS A 71 -14.78 16.90 -17.88
C HIS A 71 -16.22 17.22 -17.46
N GLY A 72 -17.17 16.90 -18.34
CA GLY A 72 -18.60 17.12 -18.12
C GLY A 72 -19.06 18.58 -18.28
N ASN A 73 -20.38 18.78 -18.16
CA ASN A 73 -21.05 20.08 -18.26
C ASN A 73 -20.87 20.98 -17.02
N GLY A 74 -20.29 20.46 -15.92
CA GLY A 74 -20.27 21.12 -14.61
C GLY A 74 -19.08 22.05 -14.33
N GLY A 75 -18.27 22.42 -15.33
CA GLY A 75 -17.14 23.34 -15.14
C GLY A 75 -15.93 22.76 -14.38
N ASP A 76 -15.95 21.47 -14.05
CA ASP A 76 -14.80 20.77 -13.46
C ASP A 76 -13.64 20.73 -14.45
N CYS A 77 -12.50 21.27 -14.03
CA CYS A 77 -11.28 21.28 -14.81
C CYS A 77 -10.20 20.44 -14.12
N TYR A 78 -9.43 19.70 -14.91
CA TYR A 78 -8.32 18.90 -14.43
C TYR A 78 -7.05 19.38 -15.09
N TYR A 79 -6.03 19.68 -14.30
CA TYR A 79 -4.73 20.08 -14.81
C TYR A 79 -3.69 18.99 -14.52
N GLU A 80 -2.74 18.88 -15.44
CA GLU A 80 -1.60 17.99 -15.25
C GLU A 80 -0.66 18.55 -14.19
N VAL A 81 -0.24 17.70 -13.26
CA VAL A 81 0.70 18.10 -12.21
C VAL A 81 2.14 17.81 -12.63
N GLY A 82 3.02 18.74 -12.27
CA GLY A 82 4.46 18.60 -12.47
C GLY A 82 5.09 17.50 -11.62
N ASP A 83 6.37 17.24 -11.91
CA ASP A 83 7.14 16.10 -11.42
C ASP A 83 7.15 15.96 -9.91
N VAL A 84 7.31 17.08 -9.20
CA VAL A 84 7.38 17.09 -7.74
C VAL A 84 6.10 16.48 -7.15
N ARG A 85 4.93 16.91 -7.64
CA ARG A 85 3.63 16.43 -7.15
C ARG A 85 3.33 15.01 -7.62
N ALA A 86 3.72 14.66 -8.84
CA ALA A 86 3.57 13.30 -9.37
C ALA A 86 4.38 12.30 -8.52
N ARG A 87 5.65 12.62 -8.21
CA ARG A 87 6.49 11.79 -7.33
C ARG A 87 5.91 11.65 -5.93
N LEU A 88 5.41 12.73 -5.33
CA LEU A 88 4.77 12.68 -4.02
C LEU A 88 3.56 11.75 -4.01
N LYS A 89 2.78 11.73 -5.10
CA LYS A 89 1.66 10.79 -5.24
C LYS A 89 2.14 9.34 -5.31
N VAL A 90 3.18 9.07 -6.09
CA VAL A 90 3.81 7.73 -6.17
C VAL A 90 4.33 7.29 -4.81
N THR A 91 5.12 8.11 -4.12
CA THR A 91 5.67 7.77 -2.80
C THR A 91 4.59 7.61 -1.75
N GLN A 92 3.50 8.38 -1.82
CA GLN A 92 2.36 8.21 -0.92
C GLN A 92 1.75 6.82 -1.06
N VAL A 93 1.51 6.35 -2.30
CA VAL A 93 0.93 5.03 -2.55
C VAL A 93 1.89 3.90 -2.18
N LEU A 94 3.20 4.08 -2.40
CA LEU A 94 4.20 3.11 -1.98
C LEU A 94 4.34 3.02 -0.45
N ARG A 95 3.98 4.08 0.29
CA ARG A 95 3.96 4.10 1.76
C ARG A 95 2.66 3.55 2.33
N GLU A 96 1.51 3.98 1.82
CA GLU A 96 0.20 3.55 2.32
C GLU A 96 -0.13 2.13 1.89
N GLU A 97 -0.51 1.24 2.82
CA GLU A 97 -1.06 -0.06 2.43
C GLU A 97 -2.40 0.12 1.68
N PRO A 98 -2.69 -0.69 0.64
CA PRO A 98 -3.99 -0.64 0.00
C PRO A 98 -5.09 -0.90 1.05
N PRO A 99 -6.24 -0.20 0.98
CA PRO A 99 -7.27 -0.18 2.03
C PRO A 99 -7.95 -1.53 2.33
N ASN A 100 -7.51 -2.65 1.73
CA ASN A 100 -8.11 -3.97 1.89
C ASN A 100 -7.19 -5.04 2.54
N THR A 101 -5.95 -4.71 2.90
CA THR A 101 -5.07 -5.66 3.64
C THR A 101 -5.40 -5.73 5.13
N ARG A 102 -6.09 -4.72 5.68
CA ARG A 102 -6.45 -4.66 7.10
C ARG A 102 -7.51 -5.68 7.53
N LYS A 103 -8.32 -6.22 6.62
CA LYS A 103 -9.32 -7.25 6.95
C LYS A 103 -8.72 -8.65 7.17
N ARG A 104 -7.55 -8.97 6.61
CA ARG A 104 -6.96 -10.31 6.72
C ARG A 104 -6.01 -10.52 7.91
N ARG A 105 -5.63 -9.45 8.62
CA ARG A 105 -4.74 -9.54 9.80
C ARG A 105 -5.47 -9.66 11.14
N ARG A 106 -6.81 -9.59 11.16
CA ARG A 106 -7.61 -9.80 12.38
C ARG A 106 -8.21 -11.21 12.49
N THR A 107 -8.10 -12.06 11.47
CA THR A 107 -8.71 -13.40 11.47
C THR A 107 -7.67 -14.53 11.43
N ARG A 108 -6.44 -14.31 11.90
CA ARG A 108 -5.41 -15.36 12.03
C ARG A 108 -4.52 -15.16 13.25
N THR A 109 -5.15 -14.97 14.42
CA THR A 109 -4.45 -15.05 15.72
C THR A 109 -5.29 -15.66 16.85
N GLU A 110 -6.54 -16.09 16.61
CA GLU A 110 -7.42 -16.51 17.72
C GLU A 110 -8.01 -17.94 17.60
N GLU A 111 -7.61 -18.76 16.61
CA GLU A 111 -8.12 -20.15 16.48
C GLU A 111 -7.04 -21.26 16.39
N GLU A 112 -5.77 -20.98 16.70
CA GLU A 112 -4.69 -22.01 16.73
C GLU A 112 -3.93 -22.04 18.08
N THR A 113 -4.63 -21.99 19.21
CA THR A 113 -4.02 -22.24 20.54
C THR A 113 -4.74 -23.28 21.42
N THR A 114 -5.76 -23.98 20.95
CA THR A 114 -6.41 -25.05 21.75
C THR A 114 -5.86 -26.45 21.52
N ASN A 115 -4.86 -26.67 20.66
CA ASN A 115 -4.25 -28.00 20.47
C ASN A 115 -2.72 -27.98 20.31
N ALA A 116 -2.02 -27.18 21.11
CA ALA A 116 -0.58 -27.37 21.29
C ALA A 116 -0.35 -28.43 22.39
N PRO A 117 0.46 -29.47 22.14
CA PRO A 117 0.73 -30.51 23.12
C PRO A 117 1.42 -29.93 24.35
N LEU A 118 1.04 -30.43 25.53
CA LEU A 118 1.68 -30.22 26.82
C LEU A 118 3.19 -30.12 26.65
N THR A 119 3.77 -28.99 27.05
CA THR A 119 5.20 -28.71 26.95
C THR A 119 6.01 -29.83 27.59
N ALA A 120 7.14 -30.19 26.97
CA ALA A 120 8.03 -31.27 27.43
C ALA A 120 8.49 -31.12 28.90
N ALA A 121 8.46 -29.88 29.44
CA ALA A 121 8.68 -29.62 30.86
C ALA A 121 7.63 -30.27 31.77
N ALA A 122 6.35 -30.24 31.39
CA ALA A 122 5.25 -30.84 32.16
C ALA A 122 5.29 -32.39 32.14
N MET A 123 5.79 -33.00 31.07
CA MET A 123 5.96 -34.45 30.98
C MET A 123 7.10 -34.97 31.85
N PHE A 124 8.19 -34.21 32.01
CA PHE A 124 9.34 -34.62 32.82
C PHE A 124 9.03 -34.61 34.32
N GLU A 125 8.17 -33.69 34.76
CA GLU A 125 7.81 -33.51 36.17
C GLU A 125 6.86 -34.60 36.69
N GLN A 126 5.96 -35.11 35.84
CA GLN A 126 5.10 -36.25 36.21
C GLN A 126 5.88 -37.57 36.39
N HIS A 127 6.97 -37.77 35.65
CA HIS A 127 7.73 -39.02 35.73
C HIS A 127 8.59 -39.11 37.01
N GLN A 128 9.02 -37.97 37.57
CA GLN A 128 9.70 -37.96 38.87
C GLN A 128 8.76 -38.26 40.05
N GLN A 129 7.50 -37.83 39.98
CA GLN A 129 6.54 -38.06 41.08
C GLN A 129 6.05 -39.52 41.13
N GLN A 130 5.99 -40.22 40.00
CA GLN A 130 5.61 -41.64 39.97
C GLN A 130 6.75 -42.57 40.41
N SER A 131 8.00 -42.16 40.22
CA SER A 131 9.19 -42.98 40.56
C SER A 131 9.50 -43.00 42.07
N SER A 132 9.00 -42.04 42.85
CA SER A 132 9.24 -41.96 44.30
C SER A 132 8.19 -42.70 45.15
N ALA A 133 7.08 -43.15 44.56
CA ALA A 133 6.02 -43.90 45.25
C ALA A 133 6.27 -45.42 45.28
N GLN A 134 7.26 -45.93 44.56
CA GLN A 134 7.56 -47.36 44.42
C GLN A 134 8.90 -47.73 45.05
N LYS A 135 9.15 -47.23 46.27
CA LYS A 135 10.19 -47.76 47.16
C LYS A 135 9.61 -47.93 48.57
N ARG A 136 8.93 -49.05 48.77
CA ARG A 136 8.77 -49.75 50.04
C ARG A 136 8.79 -51.24 49.77
#